data_AF-A0A969VWE9-F1
#
_entry.id   AF-A0A969VWE9-F1
#
_cell.length_a   1.000
_cell.length_b   1.000
_cell.length_c   1.000
_cell.angle_alpha   90.00
_cell.angle_beta   90.00
_cell.angle_gamma   90.00
#
_symmetry.space_group_name_H-M   'P 1'
#
loop_
_entity.id
_entity.type
_entity.pdbx_description
1 polymer ?
#
loop_
_entity_poly.entity_id
_entity_poly.type
_entity_poly.pdbx_seq_one_letter_code
_entity_poly.pdbx_strand_id
1 'polypeptide(L)'
;MAEHFVLGSSIETALSRGERNGALHSFDMLGEGACTHADAQRYFDAYCHAARSIGASSRKRGSAGENGLSIKLSALHPEYSWAKRRECVPALISRIVALAEIARSNGIGITIDGEEADRLEISLLIFDELITHPVLDGWDGLGIVVQAYGRRASAAIDHITMATRAAGRRIAVRLVKGAYWDAEIKRAQAMGLDSYPVFTRKEHTDISYLACARQLMNATDVVYPQFATHNAHTAAAICAMAQPGSAFEFQRLHGMGEALHHRIAAATGIASRVYAPVGRHKELLPYLVRRLLENGANSSFVNQLMNPDLPIDDLVRDPIVTARQHGFSPNPAIPAPRDMFGGTRQLAHGMDVTQAHVAQFAETLPGAVADLQAGQAGSGTVMPVHNPARHGDIVGHVIGATPADVDAAIARAAASRWGGETCPLQRSAILHRIADALEAQMPQLMGICVREAGKSLPDAVDEVREAEGQAEMGGQCRAVVARSQQPDVGRRLAGRLGHDSGAFMVQRQRVVQPGDEVAHLVGILLGIAPVGLAVGQDAHRVLVAARGTTDADVDAAGKKSLQHAEVLGHL
;
A
#
# COMPACT_ATOMS: atom_id res chain seq x y z
N MET A 1 29.99 -11.68 -7.10
CA MET A 1 28.53 -11.62 -6.92
C MET A 1 27.99 -10.19 -6.89
N ALA A 2 28.46 -9.29 -6.03
CA ALA A 2 27.91 -7.92 -5.94
C ALA A 2 28.08 -7.08 -7.23
N GLU A 3 29.13 -7.29 -8.02
CA GLU A 3 29.35 -6.57 -9.29
C GLU A 3 28.28 -6.84 -10.37
N HIS A 4 27.48 -7.91 -10.20
CA HIS A 4 26.31 -8.16 -11.06
C HIS A 4 25.10 -7.31 -10.69
N PHE A 5 25.02 -6.81 -9.45
CA PHE A 5 23.87 -6.08 -8.93
C PHE A 5 24.13 -4.58 -8.79
N VAL A 6 25.38 -4.19 -8.55
CA VAL A 6 25.83 -2.79 -8.55
C VAL A 6 26.91 -2.60 -9.59
N LEU A 7 26.83 -1.50 -10.34
CA LEU A 7 27.85 -1.14 -11.31
C LEU A 7 29.14 -0.70 -10.61
N GLY A 8 29.03 0.00 -9.48
CA GLY A 8 30.14 0.43 -8.66
C GLY A 8 29.73 0.75 -7.22
N SER A 9 30.70 0.75 -6.30
CA SER A 9 30.50 1.13 -4.91
C SER A 9 30.39 2.65 -4.69
N SER A 10 30.84 3.43 -5.68
CA SER A 10 30.73 4.89 -5.74
C SER A 10 30.39 5.31 -7.18
N ILE A 11 29.94 6.56 -7.35
CA ILE A 11 29.59 7.09 -8.68
C ILE A 11 30.80 7.14 -9.60
N GLU A 12 32.00 7.46 -9.09
CA GLU A 12 33.25 7.49 -9.87
C GLU A 12 33.61 6.11 -10.41
N THR A 13 33.48 5.09 -9.55
CA THR A 13 33.74 3.70 -9.95
C THR A 13 32.72 3.24 -10.99
N ALA A 14 31.45 3.64 -10.82
CA ALA A 14 30.38 3.30 -11.75
C ALA A 14 30.58 3.99 -13.11
N LEU A 15 30.97 5.27 -13.14
CA LEU A 15 31.29 6.02 -14.35
C LEU A 15 32.47 5.41 -15.11
N SER A 16 33.58 5.13 -14.41
CA SER A 16 34.77 4.52 -15.02
C SER A 16 34.46 3.15 -15.67
N ARG A 17 33.57 2.37 -15.07
CA ARG A 17 33.11 1.10 -15.63
C ARG A 17 32.12 1.29 -16.79
N GLY A 18 31.21 2.27 -16.69
CA GLY A 18 30.22 2.57 -17.72
C GLY A 18 30.83 3.11 -19.02
N GLU A 19 31.87 3.96 -18.94
CA GLU A 19 32.57 4.52 -20.10
C GLU A 19 33.19 3.45 -21.00
N ARG A 20 33.74 2.38 -20.40
CA ARG A 20 34.36 1.26 -21.15
C ARG A 20 33.38 0.57 -22.10
N ASN A 21 32.08 0.62 -21.79
CA ASN A 21 31.04 -0.07 -22.54
C ASN A 21 30.33 0.84 -23.56
N GLY A 22 30.60 2.16 -23.54
CA GLY A 22 29.99 3.13 -24.47
C GLY A 22 28.46 3.31 -24.35
N ALA A 23 27.81 2.64 -23.39
CA ALA A 23 26.37 2.70 -23.18
C ALA A 23 25.96 3.95 -22.37
N LEU A 24 24.74 4.43 -22.61
CA LEU A 24 24.12 5.44 -21.76
C LEU A 24 23.62 4.81 -20.47
N HIS A 25 23.77 5.52 -19.36
CA HIS A 25 23.37 5.05 -18.04
C HIS A 25 22.34 6.00 -17.40
N SER A 26 21.50 5.44 -16.53
CA SER A 26 20.77 6.19 -15.50
C SER A 26 21.20 5.64 -14.16
N PHE A 27 21.95 6.43 -13.39
CA PHE A 27 22.52 5.96 -12.12
C PHE A 27 21.48 6.01 -11.00
N ASP A 28 21.37 4.94 -10.22
CA ASP A 28 20.52 4.83 -9.03
C ASP A 28 21.38 4.72 -7.79
N MET A 29 21.39 5.75 -6.94
CA MET A 29 22.26 5.84 -5.77
C MET A 29 21.79 4.98 -4.58
N LEU A 30 20.88 4.02 -4.80
CA LEU A 30 20.35 3.05 -3.82
C LEU A 30 19.70 3.66 -2.56
N GLY A 31 19.51 4.97 -2.51
CA GLY A 31 18.79 5.63 -1.42
C GLY A 31 17.29 5.47 -1.55
N GLU A 32 16.65 4.94 -0.51
CA GLU A 32 15.19 4.82 -0.36
C GLU A 32 14.82 4.87 1.13
N GLY A 33 13.61 5.33 1.44
CA GLY A 33 13.03 5.27 2.79
C GLY A 33 13.87 5.95 3.87
N ALA A 34 14.09 7.26 3.77
CA ALA A 34 14.75 8.01 4.83
C ALA A 34 13.96 7.85 6.15
N CYS A 35 14.63 7.50 7.24
CA CYS A 35 13.99 7.39 8.55
C CYS A 35 14.11 8.70 9.36
N THR A 36 15.09 9.54 9.01
CA THR A 36 15.37 10.80 9.70
C THR A 36 15.67 11.93 8.71
N HIS A 37 15.58 13.18 9.15
CA HIS A 37 16.07 14.32 8.35
C HIS A 37 17.56 14.23 8.03
N ALA A 38 18.36 13.60 8.89
CA ALA A 38 19.78 13.35 8.63
C ALA A 38 20.00 12.33 7.51
N ASP A 39 19.19 11.26 7.46
CA ASP A 39 19.21 10.32 6.34
C ASP A 39 18.81 11.03 5.04
N ALA A 40 17.73 11.82 5.10
CA ALA A 40 17.25 12.57 3.96
C ALA A 40 18.30 13.56 3.45
N GLN A 41 19.04 14.23 4.33
CA GLN A 41 20.16 15.11 3.94
C GLN A 41 21.30 14.32 3.30
N ARG A 42 21.69 13.19 3.90
CA ARG A 42 22.74 12.31 3.35
C ARG A 42 22.41 11.83 1.93
N TYR A 43 21.16 11.43 1.68
CA TYR A 43 20.73 11.02 0.34
C TYR A 43 20.71 12.21 -0.64
N PHE A 44 20.22 13.36 -0.21
CA PHE A 44 20.26 14.58 -1.02
C PHE A 44 21.69 14.97 -1.43
N ASP A 45 22.64 14.93 -0.50
CA ASP A 45 24.06 15.22 -0.76
C ASP A 45 24.65 14.19 -1.74
N ALA A 46 24.30 12.91 -1.60
CA ALA A 46 24.73 11.85 -2.51
C ALA A 46 24.17 12.06 -3.94
N TYR A 47 22.92 12.49 -4.08
CA TYR A 47 22.34 12.83 -5.38
C TYR A 47 23.01 14.06 -5.99
N CYS A 48 23.28 15.10 -5.21
CA CYS A 48 23.98 16.30 -5.68
C CYS A 48 25.42 15.97 -6.13
N HIS A 49 26.13 15.14 -5.36
CA HIS A 49 27.46 14.65 -5.73
C HIS A 49 27.41 13.85 -7.03
N ALA A 50 26.47 12.89 -7.14
CA ALA A 50 26.30 12.10 -8.34
C ALA A 50 25.98 12.97 -9.57
N ALA A 51 25.10 13.96 -9.44
CA ALA A 51 24.74 14.85 -10.54
C ALA A 51 25.97 15.62 -11.08
N ARG A 52 26.84 16.13 -10.19
CA ARG A 52 28.09 16.80 -10.57
C ARG A 52 29.08 15.84 -11.21
N SER A 53 29.27 14.65 -10.64
CA SER A 53 30.20 13.64 -11.17
C SER A 53 29.79 13.15 -12.55
N ILE A 54 28.49 12.91 -12.77
CA ILE A 54 27.97 12.53 -14.10
C ILE A 54 28.18 13.68 -15.08
N GLY A 55 27.88 14.92 -14.68
CA GLY A 55 28.10 16.13 -15.47
C GLY A 55 29.54 16.32 -15.95
N ALA A 56 30.51 16.06 -15.09
CA ALA A 56 31.93 16.18 -15.43
C ALA A 56 32.38 15.19 -16.53
N SER A 57 31.68 14.06 -16.68
CA SER A 57 31.89 13.07 -17.75
C SER A 57 30.99 13.27 -18.98
N SER A 58 30.06 14.24 -18.92
CA SER A 58 29.06 14.49 -19.97
C SER A 58 29.69 15.03 -21.26
N ARG A 59 29.17 14.57 -22.40
CA ARG A 59 29.56 15.06 -23.73
C ARG A 59 28.63 16.17 -24.25
N LYS A 60 27.72 16.67 -23.40
CA LYS A 60 26.77 17.77 -23.66
C LYS A 60 25.87 17.58 -24.90
N ARG A 61 25.39 16.36 -25.15
CA ARG A 61 24.47 16.00 -26.25
C ARG A 61 22.98 16.15 -25.90
N GLY A 62 22.65 16.93 -24.87
CA GLY A 62 21.29 17.09 -24.32
C GLY A 62 20.89 15.95 -23.37
N SER A 63 19.89 16.17 -22.53
CA SER A 63 19.51 15.25 -21.43
C SER A 63 19.21 13.82 -21.90
N ALA A 64 18.55 13.66 -23.05
CA ALA A 64 18.25 12.35 -23.64
C ALA A 64 19.50 11.66 -24.21
N GLY A 65 20.50 12.41 -24.65
CA GLY A 65 21.75 11.89 -25.25
C GLY A 65 22.88 11.65 -24.26
N GLU A 66 22.69 11.96 -22.98
CA GLU A 66 23.71 11.91 -21.92
C GLU A 66 23.32 10.95 -20.80
N ASN A 67 24.27 10.59 -19.94
CA ASN A 67 23.97 9.86 -18.71
C ASN A 67 23.00 10.67 -17.82
N GLY A 68 22.17 9.97 -17.05
CA GLY A 68 21.19 10.58 -16.16
C GLY A 68 21.24 10.04 -14.74
N LEU A 69 20.40 10.58 -13.86
CA LEU A 69 20.26 10.21 -12.47
C LEU A 69 18.82 9.77 -12.18
N SER A 70 18.61 8.68 -11.45
CA SER A 70 17.31 8.30 -10.89
C SER A 70 17.27 8.60 -9.40
N ILE A 71 16.16 9.15 -8.94
CA ILE A 71 15.95 9.55 -7.54
C ILE A 71 14.64 8.97 -7.00
N LYS A 72 14.59 8.73 -5.69
CA LYS A 72 13.37 8.29 -5.00
C LYS A 72 12.92 9.38 -4.03
N LEU A 73 11.63 9.69 -4.00
CA LEU A 73 11.10 10.77 -3.17
C LEU A 73 11.16 10.37 -1.69
N SER A 74 10.94 9.09 -1.37
CA SER A 74 11.11 8.57 -0.01
C SER A 74 12.52 8.74 0.55
N ALA A 75 13.55 8.85 -0.28
CA ALA A 75 14.92 9.12 0.17
C ALA A 75 15.13 10.59 0.56
N LEU A 76 14.26 11.49 0.10
CA LEU A 76 14.42 12.94 0.24
C LEU A 76 13.60 13.54 1.38
N HIS A 77 12.69 12.79 1.99
CA HIS A 77 11.92 13.23 3.16
C HIS A 77 11.52 12.04 4.04
N PRO A 78 11.69 12.11 5.38
CA PRO A 78 11.41 10.98 6.26
C PRO A 78 9.93 10.63 6.39
N GLU A 79 9.06 11.64 6.24
CA GLU A 79 7.61 11.46 6.30
C GLU A 79 6.96 11.69 4.92
N TYR A 80 7.48 11.04 3.87
CA TYR A 80 6.89 11.09 2.53
C TYR A 80 5.58 10.28 2.48
N SER A 81 4.47 10.94 2.84
CA SER A 81 3.11 10.41 2.86
C SER A 81 2.06 11.51 2.64
N TRP A 82 0.86 11.12 2.18
CA TRP A 82 -0.25 12.05 1.99
C TRP A 82 -0.69 12.78 3.26
N ALA A 83 -0.67 12.07 4.40
CA ALA A 83 -1.01 12.64 5.71
C ALA A 83 -0.11 13.83 6.09
N LYS A 84 1.14 13.82 5.60
CA LYS A 84 2.17 14.83 5.87
C LYS A 84 2.41 15.78 4.69
N ARG A 85 1.55 15.75 3.67
CA ARG A 85 1.70 16.52 2.42
C ARG A 85 1.99 18.01 2.62
N ARG A 86 1.36 18.64 3.62
CA ARG A 86 1.54 20.08 3.91
C ARG A 86 2.98 20.42 4.33
N GLU A 87 3.69 19.47 4.92
CA GLU A 87 5.08 19.61 5.37
C GLU A 87 6.06 19.04 4.34
N CYS A 88 5.80 17.81 3.87
CA CYS A 88 6.76 17.10 3.03
C CYS A 88 6.79 17.57 1.58
N VAL A 89 5.67 18.02 0.99
CA VAL A 89 5.64 18.46 -0.41
C VAL A 89 6.51 19.71 -0.61
N PRO A 90 6.37 20.82 0.14
CA PRO A 90 7.23 21.98 -0.04
C PRO A 90 8.72 21.67 0.18
N ALA A 91 9.03 20.80 1.15
CA ALA A 91 10.41 20.38 1.43
C ALA A 91 11.01 19.52 0.29
N LEU A 92 10.22 18.61 -0.27
CA LEU A 92 10.59 17.79 -1.42
C LEU A 92 10.79 18.65 -2.67
N ILE A 93 9.86 19.56 -2.97
CA ILE A 93 9.98 20.51 -4.08
C ILE A 93 11.27 21.31 -3.98
N SER A 94 11.54 21.92 -2.82
CA SER A 94 12.77 22.70 -2.59
C SER A 94 14.04 21.90 -2.87
N ARG A 95 14.08 20.62 -2.43
CA ARG A 95 15.22 19.72 -2.67
C ARG A 95 15.34 19.35 -4.14
N ILE A 96 14.23 19.01 -4.80
CA ILE A 96 14.24 18.61 -6.21
C ILE A 96 14.62 19.79 -7.10
N VAL A 97 14.16 21.01 -6.79
CA VAL A 97 14.55 22.24 -7.50
C VAL A 97 16.06 22.47 -7.38
N ALA A 98 16.63 22.39 -6.17
CA ALA A 98 18.07 22.55 -5.98
C ALA A 98 18.88 21.47 -6.75
N LEU A 99 18.40 20.22 -6.76
CA LEU A 99 19.01 19.15 -7.56
C LEU A 99 18.86 19.39 -9.07
N ALA A 100 17.71 19.89 -9.52
CA ALA A 100 17.43 20.23 -10.90
C ALA A 100 18.35 21.36 -11.42
N GLU A 101 18.65 22.36 -10.60
CA GLU A 101 19.64 23.40 -10.95
C GLU A 101 21.03 22.82 -11.21
N ILE A 102 21.46 21.91 -10.34
CA ILE A 102 22.73 21.17 -10.50
C ILE A 102 22.67 20.31 -11.76
N ALA A 103 21.60 19.54 -11.96
CA ALA A 103 21.44 18.67 -13.12
C ALA A 103 21.44 19.46 -14.45
N ARG A 104 20.70 20.57 -14.49
CA ARG A 104 20.62 21.48 -15.65
C ARG A 104 21.98 22.08 -16.00
N SER A 105 22.67 22.65 -15.01
CA SER A 105 24.01 23.22 -15.21
C SER A 105 25.05 22.19 -15.69
N ASN A 106 24.82 20.92 -15.38
CA ASN A 106 25.65 19.79 -15.81
C ASN A 106 25.14 19.08 -17.08
N GLY A 107 24.01 19.52 -17.64
CA GLY A 107 23.43 18.96 -18.87
C GLY A 107 22.93 17.53 -18.75
N ILE A 108 22.55 17.08 -17.55
CA ILE A 108 22.04 15.71 -17.31
C ILE A 108 20.53 15.74 -17.02
N GLY A 109 19.86 14.61 -17.19
CA GLY A 109 18.47 14.41 -16.76
C GLY A 109 18.35 13.81 -15.36
N ILE A 110 17.25 14.09 -14.68
CA ILE A 110 16.81 13.44 -13.45
C ILE A 110 15.48 12.71 -13.68
N THR A 111 15.34 11.49 -13.18
CA THR A 111 14.09 10.72 -13.28
C THR A 111 13.59 10.37 -11.88
N ILE A 112 12.37 10.77 -11.56
CA ILE A 112 11.69 10.40 -10.32
C ILE A 112 11.18 8.97 -10.46
N ASP A 113 11.68 8.06 -9.63
CA ASP A 113 11.29 6.65 -9.62
C ASP A 113 9.88 6.43 -9.07
N GLY A 114 9.24 5.35 -9.54
CA GLY A 114 7.92 4.93 -9.06
C GLY A 114 8.06 4.03 -7.83
N GLU A 115 7.32 4.34 -6.78
CA GLU A 115 7.38 3.68 -5.46
C GLU A 115 6.07 2.90 -5.20
N GLU A 116 5.59 2.83 -3.96
CA GLU A 116 4.34 2.15 -3.59
C GLU A 116 3.09 2.86 -4.17
N ALA A 117 2.00 2.11 -4.33
CA ALA A 117 0.77 2.61 -4.97
C ALA A 117 0.08 3.73 -4.18
N ASP A 118 0.28 3.82 -2.86
CA ASP A 118 -0.21 4.91 -2.03
C ASP A 118 0.57 6.22 -2.17
N ARG A 119 1.73 6.17 -2.82
CA ARG A 119 2.56 7.35 -3.11
C ARG A 119 2.33 7.92 -4.50
N LEU A 120 1.51 7.29 -5.34
CA LEU A 120 1.23 7.76 -6.70
C LEU A 120 0.59 9.15 -6.72
N GLU A 121 -0.44 9.40 -5.90
CA GLU A 121 -1.18 10.67 -5.97
C GLU A 121 -0.37 11.85 -5.41
N ILE A 122 0.42 11.63 -4.34
CA ILE A 122 1.35 12.65 -3.83
C ILE A 122 2.53 12.89 -4.79
N SER A 123 3.01 11.88 -5.52
CA SER A 123 4.07 12.08 -6.51
C SER A 123 3.57 12.89 -7.72
N LEU A 124 2.31 12.69 -8.14
CA LEU A 124 1.67 13.52 -9.17
C LEU A 124 1.42 14.96 -8.69
N LEU A 125 1.06 15.16 -7.43
CA LEU A 125 0.98 16.50 -6.84
C LEU A 125 2.33 17.23 -6.88
N ILE A 126 3.41 16.53 -6.52
CA ILE A 126 4.79 17.06 -6.61
C ILE A 126 5.16 17.35 -8.07
N PHE A 127 4.79 16.45 -8.98
CA PHE A 127 5.04 16.63 -10.41
C PHE A 127 4.36 17.89 -10.98
N ASP A 128 3.11 18.16 -10.61
CA ASP A 128 2.35 19.33 -11.08
C ASP A 128 3.00 20.65 -10.64
N GLU A 129 3.57 20.69 -9.44
CA GLU A 129 4.31 21.85 -8.95
C GLU A 129 5.67 21.98 -9.66
N LEU A 130 6.37 20.87 -9.91
CA LEU A 130 7.66 20.89 -10.61
C LEU A 130 7.52 21.28 -12.08
N ILE A 131 6.53 20.76 -12.80
CA ILE A 131 6.39 20.95 -14.25
C ILE A 131 6.12 22.42 -14.62
N THR A 132 5.54 23.17 -13.70
CA THR A 132 5.28 24.62 -13.82
C THR A 132 6.40 25.49 -13.24
N HIS A 133 7.38 24.89 -12.54
CA HIS A 133 8.43 25.65 -11.86
C HIS A 133 9.47 26.24 -12.87
N PRO A 134 9.91 27.49 -12.69
CA PRO A 134 10.89 28.15 -13.59
C PRO A 134 12.26 27.46 -13.69
N VAL A 135 12.60 26.59 -12.74
CA VAL A 135 13.85 25.81 -12.79
C VAL A 135 13.96 24.96 -14.07
N LEU A 136 12.82 24.56 -14.64
CA LEU A 136 12.74 23.79 -15.87
C LEU A 136 12.88 24.65 -17.14
N ASP A 137 13.00 25.97 -17.02
CA ASP A 137 13.19 26.83 -18.19
C ASP A 137 14.42 26.46 -19.00
N GLY A 138 14.17 26.12 -20.28
CA GLY A 138 15.18 25.66 -21.23
C GLY A 138 15.77 24.28 -20.91
N TRP A 139 15.12 23.47 -20.06
CA TRP A 139 15.65 22.18 -19.63
C TRP A 139 14.60 21.07 -19.62
N ASP A 140 14.68 20.20 -20.62
CA ASP A 140 13.85 19.00 -20.78
C ASP A 140 14.41 17.79 -20.01
N GLY A 141 15.10 18.02 -18.89
CA GLY A 141 15.80 16.97 -18.15
C GLY A 141 15.00 16.35 -17.00
N LEU A 142 13.81 16.86 -16.69
CA LEU A 142 12.91 16.21 -15.74
C LEU A 142 12.29 14.97 -16.39
N GLY A 143 12.20 13.89 -15.61
CA GLY A 143 11.45 12.70 -15.98
C GLY A 143 10.76 12.04 -14.79
N ILE A 144 9.81 11.17 -15.10
CA ILE A 144 8.98 10.48 -14.11
C ILE A 144 8.72 9.03 -14.55
N VAL A 145 8.60 8.12 -13.59
CA VAL A 145 8.24 6.72 -13.82
C VAL A 145 6.74 6.51 -13.72
N VAL A 146 6.19 5.70 -14.64
CA VAL A 146 4.83 5.14 -14.55
C VAL A 146 4.91 3.62 -14.50
N GLN A 147 4.14 3.00 -13.61
CA GLN A 147 4.15 1.55 -13.37
C GLN A 147 2.90 0.89 -13.97
N ALA A 148 3.06 0.14 -15.06
CA ALA A 148 1.96 -0.46 -15.82
C ALA A 148 1.19 -1.58 -15.10
N TYR A 149 1.74 -2.15 -14.03
CA TYR A 149 1.03 -3.12 -13.18
C TYR A 149 -0.11 -2.48 -12.36
N GLY A 150 -0.12 -1.15 -12.23
CA GLY A 150 -1.08 -0.39 -11.47
C GLY A 150 -2.27 -0.06 -12.34
N ARG A 151 -3.49 -0.24 -11.81
CA ARG A 151 -4.74 -0.02 -12.56
C ARG A 151 -4.96 1.44 -12.96
N ARG A 152 -4.21 2.37 -12.35
CA ARG A 152 -4.23 3.82 -12.62
C ARG A 152 -3.17 4.28 -13.63
N ALA A 153 -2.34 3.39 -14.18
CA ALA A 153 -1.20 3.76 -15.04
C ALA A 153 -1.60 4.61 -16.25
N SER A 154 -2.67 4.23 -16.96
CA SER A 154 -3.16 4.97 -18.13
C SER A 154 -3.66 6.38 -17.76
N ALA A 155 -4.41 6.50 -16.66
CA ALA A 155 -4.87 7.79 -16.16
C ALA A 155 -3.70 8.68 -15.68
N ALA A 156 -2.67 8.09 -15.08
CA ALA A 156 -1.46 8.82 -14.71
C ALA A 156 -0.73 9.37 -15.95
N ILE A 157 -0.67 8.62 -17.05
CA ILE A 157 -0.10 9.10 -18.33
C ILE A 157 -0.93 10.24 -18.90
N ASP A 158 -2.27 10.15 -18.86
CA ASP A 158 -3.14 11.25 -19.31
C ASP A 158 -2.88 12.52 -18.49
N HIS A 159 -2.84 12.40 -17.16
CA HIS A 159 -2.52 13.52 -16.26
C HIS A 159 -1.16 14.15 -16.58
N ILE A 160 -0.11 13.33 -16.66
CA ILE A 160 1.27 13.78 -16.94
C ILE A 160 1.34 14.48 -18.29
N THR A 161 0.77 13.90 -19.35
CA THR A 161 0.81 14.48 -20.70
C THR A 161 0.00 15.77 -20.80
N MET A 162 -1.16 15.84 -20.14
CA MET A 162 -1.96 17.06 -20.07
C MET A 162 -1.23 18.19 -19.35
N ALA A 163 -0.70 17.93 -18.15
CA ALA A 163 0.05 18.92 -17.37
C ALA A 163 1.31 19.39 -18.10
N THR A 164 2.05 18.46 -18.72
CA THR A 164 3.24 18.78 -19.52
C THR A 164 2.90 19.65 -20.73
N ARG A 165 1.80 19.35 -21.43
CA ARG A 165 1.34 20.14 -22.58
C ARG A 165 0.90 21.53 -22.16
N ALA A 166 0.17 21.65 -21.04
CA ALA A 166 -0.24 22.94 -20.49
C ALA A 166 0.96 23.82 -20.07
N ALA A 167 2.02 23.20 -19.57
CA ALA A 167 3.26 23.89 -19.21
C ALA A 167 4.17 24.22 -20.42
N GLY A 168 3.84 23.74 -21.63
CA GLY A 168 4.67 23.93 -22.82
C GLY A 168 6.06 23.29 -22.70
N ARG A 169 6.15 22.15 -21.98
CA ARG A 169 7.40 21.44 -21.72
C ARG A 169 7.48 20.13 -22.50
N ARG A 170 8.66 19.53 -22.50
CA ARG A 170 8.85 18.13 -22.88
C ARG A 170 9.62 17.41 -21.78
N ILE A 171 9.13 16.23 -21.37
CA ILE A 171 9.75 15.44 -20.30
C ILE A 171 9.99 14.00 -20.71
N ALA A 172 10.91 13.31 -20.02
CA ALA A 172 11.06 11.87 -20.16
C ALA A 172 10.01 11.12 -19.33
N VAL A 173 9.36 10.10 -19.90
CA VAL A 173 8.47 9.21 -19.14
C VAL A 173 8.98 7.78 -19.24
N ARG A 174 9.44 7.24 -18.11
CA ARG A 174 9.90 5.85 -18.00
C ARG A 174 8.73 4.94 -17.67
N LEU A 175 8.36 4.09 -18.64
CA LEU A 175 7.34 3.07 -18.43
C LEU A 175 8.00 1.78 -17.94
N VAL A 176 7.60 1.34 -16.75
CA VAL A 176 8.02 0.07 -16.14
C VAL A 176 6.80 -0.82 -15.91
N LYS A 177 6.99 -2.10 -15.58
CA LYS A 177 5.88 -2.93 -15.06
C LYS A 177 5.54 -2.53 -13.63
N GLY A 178 6.47 -2.73 -12.70
CA GLY A 178 6.32 -2.41 -11.28
C GLY A 178 7.15 -3.36 -10.42
N ALA A 179 7.55 -2.93 -9.22
CA ALA A 179 8.50 -3.66 -8.37
C ALA A 179 7.97 -4.00 -6.97
N TYR A 180 6.72 -3.65 -6.65
CA TYR A 180 6.14 -3.78 -5.30
C TYR A 180 4.93 -4.72 -5.25
N TRP A 181 4.74 -5.58 -6.26
CA TRP A 181 3.49 -6.31 -6.47
C TRP A 181 3.03 -7.11 -5.24
N ASP A 182 3.89 -7.92 -4.64
CA ASP A 182 3.56 -8.73 -3.46
C ASP A 182 3.19 -7.86 -2.24
N ALA A 183 3.89 -6.74 -2.06
CA ALA A 183 3.60 -5.79 -1.00
C ALA A 183 2.22 -5.13 -1.19
N GLU A 184 1.85 -4.79 -2.43
CA GLU A 184 0.53 -4.23 -2.74
C GLU A 184 -0.60 -5.25 -2.50
N ILE A 185 -0.38 -6.53 -2.83
CA ILE A 185 -1.34 -7.61 -2.52
C ILE A 185 -1.51 -7.73 -1.00
N LYS A 186 -0.41 -7.81 -0.26
CA LYS A 186 -0.44 -7.91 1.20
C LYS A 186 -1.11 -6.70 1.85
N ARG A 187 -0.75 -5.48 1.41
CA ARG A 187 -1.28 -4.22 1.95
C ARG A 187 -2.79 -4.13 1.77
N ALA A 188 -3.29 -4.38 0.56
CA ALA A 188 -4.73 -4.34 0.30
C ALA A 188 -5.52 -5.38 1.12
N GLN A 189 -4.96 -6.58 1.31
CA GLN A 189 -5.54 -7.61 2.19
C GLN A 189 -5.52 -7.19 3.65
N ALA A 190 -4.38 -6.74 4.19
CA ALA A 190 -4.28 -6.30 5.57
C ALA A 190 -5.25 -5.15 5.89
N MET A 191 -5.44 -4.25 4.92
CA MET A 191 -6.33 -3.10 5.04
C MET A 191 -7.80 -3.40 4.73
N GLY A 192 -8.16 -4.62 4.30
CA GLY A 192 -9.57 -4.96 4.02
C GLY A 192 -10.19 -4.13 2.90
N LEU A 193 -9.41 -3.76 1.89
CA LEU A 193 -9.87 -2.92 0.77
C LEU A 193 -10.78 -3.69 -0.19
N ASP A 194 -11.62 -2.98 -0.94
CA ASP A 194 -12.52 -3.59 -1.93
C ASP A 194 -11.78 -4.19 -3.13
N SER A 195 -10.58 -3.69 -3.45
CA SER A 195 -9.80 -4.19 -4.57
C SER A 195 -8.31 -3.91 -4.44
N TYR A 196 -7.52 -4.61 -5.26
CA TYR A 196 -6.09 -4.37 -5.39
C TYR A 196 -5.80 -3.16 -6.28
N PRO A 197 -4.82 -2.30 -5.92
CA PRO A 197 -4.39 -1.20 -6.79
C PRO A 197 -3.62 -1.70 -8.03
N VAL A 198 -3.21 -2.97 -8.02
CA VAL A 198 -2.48 -3.65 -9.08
C VAL A 198 -3.29 -4.77 -9.75
N PHE A 199 -2.87 -5.20 -10.93
CA PHE A 199 -3.42 -6.40 -11.56
C PHE A 199 -2.93 -7.67 -10.85
N THR A 200 -3.78 -8.69 -10.71
CA THR A 200 -3.47 -9.95 -10.01
C THR A 200 -2.93 -11.05 -10.94
N ARG A 201 -2.94 -10.79 -12.25
CA ARG A 201 -2.43 -11.67 -13.30
C ARG A 201 -1.32 -10.95 -14.05
N LYS A 202 -0.24 -11.67 -14.36
CA LYS A 202 0.93 -11.10 -15.02
C LYS A 202 0.61 -10.66 -16.44
N GLU A 203 -0.19 -11.42 -17.17
CA GLU A 203 -0.67 -11.11 -18.52
C GLU A 203 -1.49 -9.80 -18.57
N HIS A 204 -2.22 -9.45 -17.51
CA HIS A 204 -2.93 -8.17 -17.43
C HIS A 204 -1.95 -7.00 -17.30
N THR A 205 -0.88 -7.15 -16.52
CA THR A 205 0.22 -6.17 -16.47
C THR A 205 0.91 -6.03 -17.83
N ASP A 206 1.12 -7.12 -18.56
CA ASP A 206 1.71 -7.07 -19.91
C ASP A 206 0.82 -6.33 -20.90
N ILE A 207 -0.50 -6.59 -20.88
CA ILE A 207 -1.48 -5.88 -21.71
C ILE A 207 -1.50 -4.39 -21.37
N SER A 208 -1.57 -4.07 -20.07
CA SER A 208 -1.52 -2.68 -19.58
C SER A 208 -0.25 -1.97 -20.03
N TYR A 209 0.91 -2.64 -19.97
CA TYR A 209 2.17 -2.08 -20.45
C TYR A 209 2.11 -1.73 -21.94
N LEU A 210 1.62 -2.63 -22.79
CA LEU A 210 1.52 -2.37 -24.23
C LEU A 210 0.51 -1.25 -24.54
N ALA A 211 -0.60 -1.18 -23.80
CA ALA A 211 -1.58 -0.10 -23.92
C ALA A 211 -0.97 1.26 -23.53
N CYS A 212 -0.28 1.32 -22.39
CA CYS A 212 0.43 2.51 -21.92
C CYS A 212 1.57 2.91 -22.87
N ALA A 213 2.28 1.95 -23.45
CA ALA A 213 3.35 2.22 -24.41
C ALA A 213 2.80 2.90 -25.67
N ARG A 214 1.68 2.40 -26.20
CA ARG A 214 0.98 3.04 -27.31
C ARG A 214 0.48 4.45 -26.95
N GLN A 215 -0.03 4.65 -25.73
CA GLN A 215 -0.47 5.96 -25.24
C GLN A 215 0.70 6.97 -25.23
N LEU A 216 1.88 6.56 -24.72
CA LEU A 216 3.08 7.40 -24.71
C LEU A 216 3.62 7.69 -26.11
N MET A 217 3.59 6.71 -27.04
CA MET A 217 4.00 6.96 -28.44
C MET A 217 3.12 8.00 -29.14
N ASN A 218 1.83 8.03 -28.80
CA ASN A 218 0.89 9.02 -29.32
C ASN A 218 1.01 10.42 -28.67
N ALA A 219 1.88 10.59 -27.66
CA ALA A 219 2.10 11.85 -26.95
C ALA A 219 3.55 12.36 -27.10
N THR A 220 4.27 11.92 -28.13
CA THR A 220 5.69 12.26 -28.35
C THR A 220 5.95 13.75 -28.63
N ASP A 221 4.90 14.54 -28.85
CA ASP A 221 4.93 16.00 -28.89
C ASP A 221 5.37 16.61 -27.55
N VAL A 222 5.02 15.97 -26.44
CA VAL A 222 5.27 16.47 -25.07
C VAL A 222 6.02 15.48 -24.18
N VAL A 223 6.19 14.23 -24.61
CA VAL A 223 6.99 13.25 -23.87
C VAL A 223 8.10 12.64 -24.72
N TYR A 224 9.16 12.21 -24.06
CA TYR A 224 10.16 11.28 -24.58
C TYR A 224 9.97 9.92 -23.88
N PRO A 225 9.33 8.94 -24.55
CA PRO A 225 9.07 7.64 -23.95
C PRO A 225 10.36 6.85 -23.71
N GLN A 226 10.47 6.23 -22.52
CA GLN A 226 11.55 5.34 -22.15
C GLN A 226 10.98 3.99 -21.71
N PHE A 227 11.11 2.95 -22.53
CA PHE A 227 10.48 1.65 -22.27
C PHE A 227 11.44 0.71 -21.53
N ALA A 228 11.28 0.60 -20.21
CA ALA A 228 12.09 -0.30 -19.38
C ALA A 228 11.50 -1.71 -19.34
N THR A 229 12.20 -2.68 -19.93
CA THR A 229 11.76 -4.09 -19.95
C THR A 229 12.90 -5.05 -20.28
N HIS A 230 12.86 -6.26 -19.72
CA HIS A 230 13.70 -7.39 -20.18
C HIS A 230 12.88 -8.48 -20.87
N ASN A 231 11.59 -8.24 -21.10
CA ASN A 231 10.72 -9.18 -21.79
C ASN A 231 10.86 -8.96 -23.30
N ALA A 232 11.38 -9.97 -24.01
CA ALA A 232 11.64 -9.89 -25.44
C ALA A 232 10.37 -9.72 -26.28
N HIS A 233 9.27 -10.36 -25.89
CA HIS A 233 7.97 -10.18 -26.54
C HIS A 233 7.47 -8.73 -26.40
N THR A 234 7.53 -8.16 -25.19
CA THR A 234 7.17 -6.76 -24.95
C THR A 234 8.01 -5.81 -25.80
N ALA A 235 9.33 -6.02 -25.85
CA ALA A 235 10.22 -5.18 -26.64
C ALA A 235 9.95 -5.30 -28.16
N ALA A 236 9.75 -6.51 -28.66
CA ALA A 236 9.40 -6.75 -30.06
C ALA A 236 8.06 -6.09 -30.43
N ALA A 237 7.04 -6.19 -29.56
CA ALA A 237 5.76 -5.55 -29.76
C ALA A 237 5.87 -4.01 -29.80
N ILE A 238 6.74 -3.42 -28.98
CA ILE A 238 7.03 -1.97 -29.00
C ILE A 238 7.69 -1.58 -30.32
N CYS A 239 8.69 -2.34 -30.78
CA CYS A 239 9.30 -2.10 -32.09
C CYS A 239 8.29 -2.22 -33.24
N ALA A 240 7.35 -3.17 -33.14
CA ALA A 240 6.33 -3.39 -34.17
C ALA A 240 5.25 -2.29 -34.19
N MET A 241 4.95 -1.65 -33.06
CA MET A 241 3.98 -0.55 -33.00
C MET A 241 4.60 0.83 -33.28
N ALA A 242 5.93 0.95 -33.24
CA ALA A 242 6.64 2.19 -33.54
C ALA A 242 6.51 2.56 -35.03
N GLN A 243 6.29 3.84 -35.31
CA GLN A 243 6.30 4.35 -36.67
C GLN A 243 7.73 4.75 -37.07
N PRO A 244 8.06 4.77 -38.39
CA PRO A 244 9.33 5.31 -38.84
C PRO A 244 9.55 6.74 -38.30
N GLY A 245 10.66 6.96 -37.60
CA GLY A 245 10.98 8.26 -36.99
C GLY A 245 10.43 8.48 -35.57
N SER A 246 9.72 7.52 -34.97
CA SER A 246 9.33 7.60 -33.55
C SER A 246 10.55 7.76 -32.65
N ALA A 247 10.57 8.82 -31.84
CA ALA A 247 11.68 9.12 -30.92
C ALA A 247 11.40 8.54 -29.53
N PHE A 248 12.09 7.45 -29.18
CA PHE A 248 12.04 6.81 -27.86
C PHE A 248 13.33 6.03 -27.62
N GLU A 249 13.51 5.55 -26.39
CA GLU A 249 14.57 4.59 -26.03
C GLU A 249 14.01 3.38 -25.28
N PHE A 250 14.78 2.30 -25.31
CA PHE A 250 14.62 1.20 -24.38
C PHE A 250 15.46 1.42 -23.13
N GLN A 251 15.08 0.76 -22.04
CA GLN A 251 15.90 0.70 -20.84
C GLN A 251 15.98 -0.72 -20.28
N ARG A 252 17.11 -1.01 -19.63
CA ARG A 252 17.36 -2.27 -18.93
C ARG A 252 18.08 -2.03 -17.62
N LEU A 253 18.16 -3.06 -16.79
CA LEU A 253 18.90 -3.02 -15.54
C LEU A 253 20.34 -3.47 -15.81
N HIS A 254 21.30 -2.94 -15.07
CA HIS A 254 22.68 -3.45 -15.08
C HIS A 254 22.70 -4.94 -14.70
N GLY A 255 23.55 -5.74 -15.36
CA GLY A 255 23.63 -7.18 -15.17
C GLY A 255 22.46 -7.99 -15.74
N MET A 256 21.48 -7.35 -16.40
CA MET A 256 20.27 -8.02 -16.89
C MET A 256 19.88 -7.56 -18.30
N GLY A 257 19.41 -8.49 -19.12
CA GLY A 257 18.85 -8.20 -20.45
C GLY A 257 19.87 -7.72 -21.49
N GLU A 258 21.19 -7.87 -21.26
CA GLU A 258 22.23 -7.38 -22.16
C GLU A 258 22.11 -7.94 -23.58
N ALA A 259 22.00 -9.27 -23.69
CA ALA A 259 21.86 -9.94 -24.98
C ALA A 259 20.60 -9.50 -25.74
N LEU A 260 19.48 -9.31 -25.03
CA LEU A 260 18.23 -8.83 -25.64
C LEU A 260 18.40 -7.42 -26.22
N HIS A 261 18.90 -6.50 -25.40
CA HIS A 261 19.01 -5.09 -25.81
C HIS A 261 20.10 -4.87 -26.86
N HIS A 262 21.19 -5.65 -26.85
CA HIS A 262 22.16 -5.66 -27.96
C HIS A 262 21.51 -6.09 -29.28
N ARG A 263 20.66 -7.13 -29.26
CA ARG A 263 19.93 -7.56 -30.46
C ARG A 263 18.92 -6.53 -30.93
N ILE A 264 18.19 -5.88 -30.02
CA ILE A 264 17.25 -4.81 -30.36
C ILE A 264 18.01 -3.63 -31.00
N ALA A 265 19.08 -3.17 -30.36
CA ALA A 265 19.88 -2.06 -30.88
C ALA A 265 20.48 -2.39 -32.27
N ALA A 266 21.01 -3.60 -32.45
CA ALA A 266 21.55 -4.04 -33.74
C ALA A 266 20.47 -4.15 -34.84
N ALA A 267 19.25 -4.57 -34.48
CA ALA A 267 18.17 -4.77 -35.45
C ALA A 267 17.42 -3.46 -35.80
N THR A 268 17.36 -2.50 -34.88
CA THR A 268 16.47 -1.33 -35.00
C THR A 268 17.18 0.01 -34.95
N GLY A 269 18.43 0.05 -34.47
CA GLY A 269 19.15 1.30 -34.18
C GLY A 269 18.63 2.05 -32.95
N ILE A 270 17.61 1.53 -32.24
CA ILE A 270 17.05 2.18 -31.05
C ILE A 270 18.03 2.08 -29.88
N ALA A 271 18.26 3.19 -29.20
CA ALA A 271 19.14 3.25 -28.05
C ALA A 271 18.58 2.47 -26.86
N SER A 272 19.47 1.87 -26.07
CA SER A 272 19.15 1.23 -24.79
C SER A 272 19.97 1.86 -23.68
N ARG A 273 19.30 2.48 -22.69
CA ARG A 273 19.95 3.01 -21.49
C ARG A 273 19.97 1.97 -20.36
N VAL A 274 21.09 1.91 -19.65
CA VAL A 274 21.30 0.99 -18.52
C VAL A 274 21.00 1.71 -17.20
N TYR A 275 19.98 1.26 -16.49
CA TYR A 275 19.72 1.65 -15.10
C TYR A 275 20.75 0.95 -14.20
N ALA A 276 21.63 1.75 -13.60
CA ALA A 276 22.87 1.31 -12.98
C ALA A 276 22.87 1.60 -11.48
N PRO A 277 22.73 0.57 -10.63
CA PRO A 277 22.74 0.74 -9.19
C PRO A 277 24.15 1.06 -8.70
N VAL A 278 24.25 2.03 -7.79
CA VAL A 278 25.51 2.55 -7.24
C VAL A 278 25.37 2.65 -5.74
N GLY A 279 26.26 1.99 -5.01
CA GLY A 279 26.31 2.08 -3.55
C GLY A 279 27.07 0.94 -2.91
N ARG A 280 27.27 1.03 -1.60
CA ARG A 280 28.05 0.05 -0.84
C ARG A 280 27.21 -1.19 -0.56
N HIS A 281 27.87 -2.31 -0.24
CA HIS A 281 27.20 -3.59 0.02
C HIS A 281 26.10 -3.52 1.09
N LYS A 282 26.28 -2.73 2.15
CA LYS A 282 25.27 -2.58 3.21
C LYS A 282 23.99 -1.89 2.72
N GLU A 283 24.14 -0.93 1.80
CA GLU A 283 23.03 -0.18 1.19
C GLU A 283 22.32 -1.02 0.12
N LEU A 284 22.96 -2.09 -0.37
CA LEU A 284 22.43 -2.96 -1.42
C LEU A 284 21.40 -3.98 -0.89
N LEU A 285 21.45 -4.40 0.37
CA LEU A 285 20.68 -5.56 0.85
C LEU A 285 19.15 -5.41 0.68
N PRO A 286 18.49 -4.31 1.09
CA PRO A 286 17.04 -4.16 0.91
C PRO A 286 16.65 -4.18 -0.57
N TYR A 287 17.42 -3.46 -1.39
CA TYR A 287 17.28 -3.43 -2.84
C TYR A 287 17.47 -4.81 -3.48
N LEU A 288 18.43 -5.61 -2.99
CA LEU A 288 18.76 -6.92 -3.53
C LEU A 288 17.62 -7.92 -3.33
N VAL A 289 16.98 -7.92 -2.17
CA VAL A 289 15.82 -8.78 -1.91
C VAL A 289 14.71 -8.51 -2.93
N ARG A 290 14.34 -7.23 -3.13
CA ARG A 290 13.35 -6.85 -4.14
C ARG A 290 13.78 -7.25 -5.55
N ARG A 291 15.06 -7.07 -5.88
CA ARG A 291 15.61 -7.42 -7.20
C ARG A 291 15.64 -8.93 -7.46
N LEU A 292 15.88 -9.74 -6.42
CA LEU A 292 15.81 -11.19 -6.49
C LEU A 292 14.37 -11.67 -6.66
N LEU A 293 13.40 -11.07 -5.96
CA LEU A 293 11.99 -11.41 -6.10
C LEU A 293 11.45 -11.05 -7.49
N GLU A 294 11.77 -9.86 -8.00
CA GLU A 294 11.34 -9.38 -9.33
C GLU A 294 11.72 -10.37 -10.44
N ASN A 295 12.92 -10.94 -10.37
CA ASN A 295 13.46 -11.76 -11.45
C ASN A 295 13.41 -13.26 -11.19
N GLY A 296 13.37 -13.68 -9.93
CA GLY A 296 13.28 -15.08 -9.51
C GLY A 296 11.86 -15.63 -9.48
N ALA A 297 10.83 -14.79 -9.63
CA ALA A 297 9.46 -15.26 -9.72
C ALA A 297 9.27 -16.24 -10.89
N ASN A 298 8.47 -17.29 -10.71
CA ASN A 298 8.17 -18.29 -11.77
C ASN A 298 7.51 -17.67 -13.01
N SER A 299 6.83 -16.54 -12.84
CA SER A 299 6.21 -15.76 -13.92
C SER A 299 7.14 -14.73 -14.58
N SER A 300 8.38 -14.58 -14.09
CA SER A 300 9.39 -13.70 -14.67
C SER A 300 9.85 -14.24 -16.02
N PHE A 301 9.89 -13.37 -17.04
CA PHE A 301 10.39 -13.73 -18.37
C PHE A 301 11.85 -14.21 -18.32
N VAL A 302 12.68 -13.60 -17.48
CA VAL A 302 14.10 -13.97 -17.34
C VAL A 302 14.24 -15.37 -16.75
N ASN A 303 13.42 -15.70 -15.74
CA ASN A 303 13.41 -17.03 -15.14
C ASN A 303 12.91 -18.09 -16.14
N GLN A 304 11.81 -17.78 -16.84
CA GLN A 304 11.24 -18.65 -17.87
C GLN A 304 12.20 -18.92 -19.04
N LEU A 305 12.98 -17.91 -19.46
CA LEU A 305 13.99 -18.05 -20.51
C LEU A 305 15.13 -19.01 -20.12
N MET A 306 15.42 -19.14 -18.82
CA MET A 306 16.44 -20.07 -18.32
C MET A 306 15.91 -21.50 -18.14
N ASN A 307 14.61 -21.73 -18.34
CA ASN A 307 14.01 -23.05 -18.27
C ASN A 307 14.09 -23.77 -19.63
N PRO A 308 14.92 -24.82 -19.79
CA PRO A 308 15.06 -25.54 -21.07
C PRO A 308 13.80 -26.31 -21.47
N ASP A 309 12.89 -26.59 -20.54
CA ASP A 309 11.66 -27.34 -20.78
C ASP A 309 10.51 -26.47 -21.32
N LEU A 310 10.67 -25.13 -21.31
CA LEU A 310 9.64 -24.22 -21.78
C LEU A 310 9.79 -23.94 -23.29
N PRO A 311 8.79 -24.29 -24.13
CA PRO A 311 8.83 -23.99 -25.55
C PRO A 311 8.91 -22.48 -25.82
N ILE A 312 9.67 -22.09 -26.84
CA ILE A 312 9.79 -20.67 -27.24
C ILE A 312 8.43 -20.07 -27.57
N ASP A 313 7.54 -20.82 -28.24
CA ASP A 313 6.18 -20.39 -28.60
C ASP A 313 5.33 -20.00 -27.38
N ASP A 314 5.57 -20.64 -26.23
CA ASP A 314 4.90 -20.29 -24.97
C ASP A 314 5.50 -19.03 -24.35
N LEU A 315 6.82 -18.88 -24.42
CA LEU A 315 7.54 -17.71 -23.91
C LEU A 315 7.19 -16.43 -24.67
N VAL A 316 6.92 -16.53 -25.98
CA VAL A 316 6.57 -15.40 -26.86
C VAL A 316 5.07 -15.29 -27.15
N ARG A 317 4.24 -16.01 -26.40
CA ARG A 317 2.78 -15.95 -26.58
C ARG A 317 2.24 -14.55 -26.30
N ASP A 318 1.35 -14.09 -27.18
CA ASP A 318 0.63 -12.82 -27.00
C ASP A 318 -0.16 -12.85 -25.67
N PRO A 319 0.10 -11.91 -24.73
CA PRO A 319 -0.60 -11.87 -23.45
C PRO A 319 -2.12 -11.68 -23.60
N ILE A 320 -2.61 -11.10 -24.70
CA ILE A 320 -4.05 -10.98 -24.98
C ILE A 320 -4.67 -12.36 -25.23
N VAL A 321 -3.98 -13.23 -25.97
CA VAL A 321 -4.44 -14.60 -26.21
C VAL A 321 -4.50 -15.37 -24.89
N THR A 322 -3.46 -15.26 -24.06
CA THR A 322 -3.43 -15.87 -22.72
C THR A 322 -4.56 -15.36 -21.82
N ALA A 323 -4.76 -14.04 -21.74
CA ALA A 323 -5.82 -13.47 -20.91
C ALA A 323 -7.23 -13.87 -21.38
N ARG A 324 -7.44 -14.00 -22.70
CA ARG A 324 -8.72 -14.43 -23.28
C ARG A 324 -9.09 -15.86 -22.89
N GLN A 325 -8.12 -16.75 -22.67
CA GLN A 325 -8.37 -18.13 -22.21
C GLN A 325 -9.08 -18.19 -20.85
N HIS A 326 -8.94 -17.14 -20.04
CA HIS A 326 -9.59 -17.02 -18.74
C HIS A 326 -10.61 -15.88 -18.69
N GLY A 327 -11.07 -15.40 -19.85
CA GLY A 327 -12.07 -14.34 -19.96
C GLY A 327 -11.67 -13.02 -19.29
N PHE A 328 -10.37 -12.71 -19.20
CA PHE A 328 -9.84 -11.55 -18.48
C PHE A 328 -10.20 -11.51 -16.97
N SER A 329 -10.57 -12.65 -16.39
CA SER A 329 -10.89 -12.74 -14.96
C SER A 329 -9.66 -12.51 -14.08
N PRO A 330 -9.81 -12.05 -12.82
CA PRO A 330 -8.72 -12.02 -11.84
C PRO A 330 -8.06 -13.40 -11.61
N ASN A 331 -6.97 -13.42 -10.86
CA ASN A 331 -6.28 -14.68 -10.55
C ASN A 331 -7.08 -15.43 -9.47
N PRO A 332 -7.63 -16.63 -9.73
CA PRO A 332 -8.46 -17.34 -8.76
C PRO A 332 -7.68 -17.82 -7.53
N ALA A 333 -6.35 -17.90 -7.61
CA ALA A 333 -5.49 -18.23 -6.48
C ALA A 333 -5.24 -17.03 -5.53
N ILE A 334 -5.67 -15.83 -5.93
CA ILE A 334 -5.56 -14.61 -5.13
C ILE A 334 -7.01 -14.15 -4.87
N PRO A 335 -7.59 -14.47 -3.70
CA PRO A 335 -8.94 -14.02 -3.38
C PRO A 335 -9.00 -12.49 -3.39
N ALA A 336 -10.20 -11.90 -3.55
CA ALA A 336 -10.35 -10.46 -3.31
C ALA A 336 -9.89 -10.13 -1.88
N PRO A 337 -9.46 -8.88 -1.59
CA PRO A 337 -8.86 -8.60 -0.29
C PRO A 337 -9.80 -8.91 0.88
N ARG A 338 -11.10 -8.63 0.73
CA ARG A 338 -12.13 -8.98 1.72
C ARG A 338 -12.44 -10.48 1.83
N ASP A 339 -12.23 -11.22 0.75
CA ASP A 339 -12.50 -12.66 0.66
C ASP A 339 -11.33 -13.54 1.14
N MET A 340 -10.31 -12.98 1.82
CA MET A 340 -9.08 -13.70 2.15
C MET A 340 -9.27 -14.96 3.00
N PHE A 341 -10.41 -15.10 3.68
CA PHE A 341 -10.78 -16.29 4.47
C PHE A 341 -11.64 -17.31 3.71
N GLY A 342 -11.71 -17.22 2.38
CA GLY A 342 -12.28 -18.27 1.52
C GLY A 342 -13.76 -18.56 1.80
N GLY A 343 -14.55 -17.52 2.11
CA GLY A 343 -15.98 -17.64 2.39
C GLY A 343 -16.32 -18.19 3.78
N THR A 344 -15.33 -18.50 4.63
CA THR A 344 -15.59 -18.80 6.05
C THR A 344 -16.05 -17.54 6.78
N ARG A 345 -15.47 -16.39 6.44
CA ARG A 345 -15.85 -15.04 6.89
C ARG A 345 -15.41 -13.98 5.89
N GLN A 346 -16.04 -12.81 5.94
CA GLN A 346 -15.49 -11.63 5.29
C GLN A 346 -14.41 -11.02 6.21
N LEU A 347 -13.48 -10.28 5.62
CA LEU A 347 -12.61 -9.39 6.38
C LEU A 347 -13.32 -8.05 6.54
N ALA A 348 -13.15 -7.46 7.73
CA ALA A 348 -13.69 -6.15 8.05
C ALA A 348 -13.29 -5.10 7.00
N HIS A 349 -14.28 -4.34 6.51
CA HIS A 349 -14.08 -3.34 5.46
C HIS A 349 -13.14 -2.25 5.93
N GLY A 350 -12.18 -1.84 5.11
CA GLY A 350 -11.30 -0.74 5.48
C GLY A 350 -11.26 0.39 4.47
N MET A 351 -10.57 1.45 4.88
CA MET A 351 -10.48 2.70 4.13
C MET A 351 -9.01 3.10 3.98
N ASP A 352 -8.56 3.26 2.73
CA ASP A 352 -7.18 3.65 2.44
C ASP A 352 -6.98 5.18 2.54
N VAL A 353 -6.89 5.69 3.76
CA VAL A 353 -6.73 7.13 4.06
C VAL A 353 -5.36 7.70 3.66
N THR A 354 -4.54 6.95 2.93
CA THR A 354 -3.33 7.46 2.27
C THR A 354 -3.61 7.91 0.82
N GLN A 355 -4.72 7.49 0.22
CA GLN A 355 -5.16 7.99 -1.10
C GLN A 355 -5.79 9.38 -0.93
N ALA A 356 -5.52 10.29 -1.86
CA ALA A 356 -5.89 11.70 -1.73
C ALA A 356 -7.39 11.91 -1.52
N HIS A 357 -8.20 11.31 -2.39
CA HIS A 357 -9.65 11.47 -2.38
C HIS A 357 -10.28 10.88 -1.10
N VAL A 358 -9.76 9.73 -0.64
CA VAL A 358 -10.21 9.08 0.61
C VAL A 358 -9.80 9.91 1.83
N ALA A 359 -8.55 10.36 1.87
CA ALA A 359 -8.03 11.19 2.95
C ALA A 359 -8.79 12.51 3.07
N GLN A 360 -9.05 13.18 1.93
CA GLN A 360 -9.83 14.43 1.90
C GLN A 360 -11.24 14.24 2.44
N PHE A 361 -11.91 13.15 2.07
CA PHE A 361 -13.21 12.80 2.65
C PHE A 361 -13.09 12.55 4.15
N ALA A 362 -12.14 11.71 4.58
CA ALA A 362 -11.94 11.33 5.96
C ALA A 362 -11.62 12.53 6.87
N GLU A 363 -10.87 13.52 6.38
CA GLU A 363 -10.55 14.78 7.07
C GLU A 363 -11.81 15.61 7.41
N THR A 364 -12.94 15.41 6.71
CA THR A 364 -14.20 16.12 6.99
C THR A 364 -15.06 15.47 8.07
N LEU A 365 -14.86 14.17 8.33
CA LEU A 365 -15.73 13.36 9.20
C LEU A 365 -15.84 13.89 10.64
N PRO A 366 -14.75 14.33 11.30
CA PRO A 366 -14.85 14.94 12.62
C PRO A 366 -15.87 16.08 12.66
N GLY A 367 -15.82 16.99 11.68
CA GLY A 367 -16.71 18.15 11.62
C GLY A 367 -18.18 17.82 11.39
N ALA A 368 -18.49 16.61 10.91
CA ALA A 368 -19.86 16.16 10.64
C ALA A 368 -20.54 15.50 11.87
N VAL A 369 -19.81 15.25 12.95
CA VAL A 369 -20.37 14.65 14.17
C VAL A 369 -21.27 15.68 14.89
N ALA A 370 -22.56 15.38 14.99
CA ALA A 370 -23.52 16.17 15.75
C ALA A 370 -23.23 16.13 17.27
N ASP A 371 -23.81 17.07 18.03
CA ASP A 371 -23.73 17.05 19.50
C ASP A 371 -24.39 15.76 20.01
N LEU A 372 -23.58 14.86 20.57
CA LEU A 372 -24.03 13.54 21.02
C LEU A 372 -24.51 13.63 22.46
N GLN A 373 -25.61 12.94 22.77
CA GLN A 373 -26.05 12.76 24.16
C GLN A 373 -26.08 11.27 24.50
N ALA A 374 -25.30 10.88 25.50
CA ALA A 374 -25.28 9.52 26.04
C ALA A 374 -25.92 9.49 27.43
N GLY A 375 -26.70 8.44 27.72
CA GLY A 375 -27.41 8.26 29.00
C GLY A 375 -28.88 8.67 28.98
N GLN A 376 -29.60 8.32 30.05
CA GLN A 376 -31.05 8.49 30.13
C GLN A 376 -31.43 9.91 30.54
N ALA A 377 -32.22 10.60 29.71
CA ALA A 377 -32.68 11.96 29.98
C ALA A 377 -33.45 12.05 31.31
N GLY A 378 -33.15 13.10 32.09
CA GLY A 378 -33.81 13.38 33.37
C GLY A 378 -33.26 12.59 34.57
N SER A 379 -32.22 11.77 34.38
CA SER A 379 -31.51 11.12 35.48
C SER A 379 -30.13 11.76 35.73
N GLY A 380 -29.66 11.76 36.98
CA GLY A 380 -28.27 12.11 37.34
C GLY A 380 -27.73 13.47 36.86
N THR A 381 -26.41 13.56 36.77
CA THR A 381 -25.68 14.80 36.42
C THR A 381 -25.24 14.77 34.96
N VAL A 382 -25.50 15.86 34.23
CA VAL A 382 -25.02 16.06 32.86
C VAL A 382 -23.57 16.54 32.89
N MET A 383 -22.68 15.86 32.17
CA MET A 383 -21.26 16.16 32.09
C MET A 383 -20.84 16.34 30.62
N PRO A 384 -20.17 17.44 30.26
CA PRO A 384 -19.67 17.62 28.91
C PRO A 384 -18.49 16.68 28.63
N VAL A 385 -18.43 16.17 27.39
CA VAL A 385 -17.30 15.42 26.85
C VAL A 385 -16.51 16.35 25.94
N HIS A 386 -15.23 16.56 26.28
CA HIS A 386 -14.37 17.49 25.58
C HIS A 386 -13.44 16.77 24.62
N ASN A 387 -13.19 17.38 23.46
CA ASN A 387 -12.19 16.89 22.52
C ASN A 387 -10.79 17.04 23.16
N PRO A 388 -10.00 15.95 23.27
CA PRO A 388 -8.70 15.98 23.93
C PRO A 388 -7.65 16.82 23.19
N ALA A 389 -7.77 16.97 21.87
CA ALA A 389 -6.88 17.82 21.08
C ALA A 389 -7.29 19.31 21.10
N ARG A 390 -8.54 19.61 21.46
CA ARG A 390 -9.09 20.97 21.51
C ARG A 390 -10.14 21.07 22.61
N HIS A 391 -9.74 21.34 23.86
CA HIS A 391 -10.67 21.33 25.00
C HIS A 391 -11.87 22.30 24.91
N GLY A 392 -11.81 23.32 24.06
CA GLY A 392 -12.96 24.20 23.77
C GLY A 392 -14.02 23.59 22.85
N ASP A 393 -13.71 22.49 22.17
CA ASP A 393 -14.63 21.70 21.34
C ASP A 393 -15.34 20.67 22.22
N ILE A 394 -16.63 20.89 22.44
CA ILE A 394 -17.52 19.95 23.14
C ILE A 394 -18.02 18.94 22.11
N VAL A 395 -17.70 17.68 22.33
CA VAL A 395 -18.09 16.57 21.44
C VAL A 395 -19.54 16.16 21.70
N GLY A 396 -19.91 16.15 22.97
CA GLY A 396 -21.20 15.67 23.44
C GLY A 396 -21.38 15.87 24.94
N HIS A 397 -22.44 15.27 25.47
CA HIS A 397 -22.78 15.25 26.87
C HIS A 397 -23.09 13.82 27.33
N VAL A 398 -22.55 13.43 28.48
CA VAL A 398 -22.87 12.17 29.16
C VAL A 398 -23.72 12.47 30.38
N ILE A 399 -24.82 11.75 30.51
CA ILE A 399 -25.69 11.79 31.68
C ILE A 399 -25.29 10.64 32.61
N GLY A 400 -24.76 10.99 33.79
CA GLY A 400 -24.31 10.00 34.78
C GLY A 400 -25.45 9.16 35.33
N ALA A 401 -25.29 7.83 35.37
CA ALA A 401 -26.28 6.93 35.94
C ALA A 401 -26.38 7.10 37.47
N THR A 402 -27.60 7.11 38.01
CA THR A 402 -27.84 7.07 39.46
C THR A 402 -27.78 5.64 39.98
N PRO A 403 -27.59 5.43 41.30
CA PRO A 403 -27.69 4.09 41.89
C PRO A 403 -29.01 3.38 41.57
N ALA A 404 -30.12 4.12 41.52
CA ALA A 404 -31.42 3.57 41.16
C ALA A 404 -31.48 3.08 39.69
N ASP A 405 -30.82 3.79 38.76
CA ASP A 405 -30.72 3.34 37.36
C ASP A 405 -29.94 2.04 37.24
N VAL A 406 -28.86 1.91 38.04
CA VAL A 406 -28.03 0.70 38.09
C VAL A 406 -28.85 -0.47 38.63
N ASP A 407 -29.56 -0.29 39.75
CA ASP A 407 -30.44 -1.33 40.31
C ASP A 407 -31.52 -1.75 39.31
N ALA A 408 -32.14 -0.78 38.62
CA ALA A 408 -33.14 -1.05 37.60
C ALA A 408 -32.54 -1.81 36.40
N ALA A 409 -31.33 -1.46 35.95
CA ALA A 409 -30.64 -2.17 34.88
C ALA A 409 -30.31 -3.62 35.26
N ILE A 410 -29.83 -3.85 36.48
CA ILE A 410 -29.55 -5.20 37.00
C ILE A 410 -30.85 -6.03 37.08
N ALA A 411 -31.94 -5.44 37.59
CA ALA A 411 -33.23 -6.12 37.66
C ALA A 411 -33.75 -6.52 36.26
N ARG A 412 -33.66 -5.61 35.26
CA ARG A 412 -34.00 -5.92 33.87
C ARG A 412 -33.15 -7.05 33.29
N ALA A 413 -31.84 -7.01 33.52
CA ALA A 413 -30.93 -8.06 33.05
C ALA A 413 -31.25 -9.42 33.69
N ALA A 414 -31.57 -9.45 34.98
CA ALA A 414 -31.94 -10.67 35.70
C ALA A 414 -33.28 -11.27 35.22
N ALA A 415 -34.22 -10.43 34.81
CA ALA A 415 -35.50 -10.84 34.24
C ALA A 415 -35.42 -11.24 32.75
N SER A 416 -34.26 -11.05 32.10
CA SER A 416 -34.09 -11.31 30.67
C SER A 416 -34.26 -12.79 30.32
N ARG A 417 -35.07 -13.06 29.30
CA ARG A 417 -35.28 -14.40 28.76
C ARG A 417 -34.34 -14.75 27.60
N TRP A 418 -33.42 -13.85 27.26
CA TRP A 418 -32.51 -13.96 26.13
C TRP A 418 -31.80 -15.33 26.03
N GLY A 419 -31.27 -15.82 27.15
CA GLY A 419 -30.54 -17.09 27.19
C GLY A 419 -31.39 -18.33 26.86
N GLY A 420 -32.69 -18.28 27.14
CA GLY A 420 -33.63 -19.39 26.92
C GLY A 420 -34.44 -19.27 25.63
N GLU A 421 -34.82 -18.05 25.23
CA GLU A 421 -35.73 -17.83 24.09
C GLU A 421 -35.00 -17.45 22.79
N THR A 422 -33.73 -17.04 22.84
CA THR A 422 -32.96 -16.69 21.64
C THR A 422 -31.96 -17.80 21.33
N CYS A 423 -32.16 -18.54 20.24
CA CYS A 423 -31.28 -19.64 19.87
C CYS A 423 -29.90 -19.14 19.35
N PRO A 424 -28.85 -19.98 19.34
CA PRO A 424 -27.54 -19.53 18.90
C PRO A 424 -27.49 -18.98 17.47
N LEU A 425 -28.35 -19.46 16.54
CA LEU A 425 -28.45 -18.91 15.18
C LEU A 425 -29.03 -17.49 15.18
N GLN A 426 -30.05 -17.21 16.00
CA GLN A 426 -30.60 -15.85 16.12
C GLN A 426 -29.56 -14.90 16.72
N ARG A 427 -28.78 -15.36 17.72
CA ARG A 427 -27.66 -14.58 18.28
C ARG A 427 -26.57 -14.32 17.25
N SER A 428 -26.25 -15.32 16.42
CA SER A 428 -25.32 -15.20 15.30
C SER A 428 -25.79 -14.13 14.31
N ALA A 429 -27.06 -14.18 13.90
CA ALA A 429 -27.65 -13.20 12.99
C ALA A 429 -27.64 -11.77 13.56
N ILE A 430 -27.79 -11.61 14.88
CA ILE A 430 -27.72 -10.31 15.54
C ILE A 430 -26.29 -9.75 15.49
N LEU A 431 -25.28 -10.58 15.71
CA LEU A 431 -23.88 -10.16 15.64
C LEU A 431 -23.45 -9.81 14.21
N HIS A 432 -23.91 -10.54 13.19
CA HIS A 432 -23.69 -10.14 11.79
C HIS A 432 -24.38 -8.81 11.46
N ARG A 433 -25.61 -8.57 11.93
CA ARG A 433 -26.27 -7.26 11.76
C ARG A 433 -25.53 -6.13 12.47
N ILE A 434 -24.86 -6.41 13.58
CA ILE A 434 -24.00 -5.43 14.26
C ILE A 434 -22.76 -5.14 13.39
N ALA A 435 -22.11 -6.16 12.83
CA ALA A 435 -21.00 -5.97 11.90
C ALA A 435 -21.42 -5.13 10.67
N ASP A 436 -22.53 -5.49 10.01
CA ASP A 436 -23.08 -4.74 8.87
C ASP A 436 -23.34 -3.26 9.22
N ALA A 437 -23.82 -3.02 10.44
CA ALA A 437 -24.13 -1.68 10.92
C ALA A 437 -22.88 -0.88 11.29
N LEU A 438 -21.83 -1.52 11.82
CA LEU A 438 -20.53 -0.92 12.07
C LEU A 438 -19.87 -0.48 10.75
N GLU A 439 -19.85 -1.37 9.75
CA GLU A 439 -19.35 -1.07 8.40
C GLU A 439 -20.13 0.11 7.80
N ALA A 440 -21.47 0.05 7.82
CA ALA A 440 -22.31 1.10 7.24
C ALA A 440 -22.15 2.48 7.92
N GLN A 441 -21.80 2.51 9.22
CA GLN A 441 -21.61 3.73 10.00
C GLN A 441 -20.15 4.13 10.16
N MET A 442 -19.22 3.46 9.48
CA MET A 442 -17.78 3.71 9.61
C MET A 442 -17.41 5.19 9.50
N PRO A 443 -17.89 5.98 8.53
CA PRO A 443 -17.53 7.40 8.46
C PRO A 443 -17.93 8.19 9.71
N GLN A 444 -19.11 7.91 10.27
CA GLN A 444 -19.58 8.60 11.47
C GLN A 444 -18.80 8.15 12.71
N LEU A 445 -18.58 6.84 12.86
CA LEU A 445 -17.83 6.26 13.97
C LEU A 445 -16.37 6.74 13.96
N MET A 446 -15.75 6.85 12.79
CA MET A 446 -14.42 7.44 12.64
C MET A 446 -14.40 8.89 13.14
N GLY A 447 -15.38 9.70 12.75
CA GLY A 447 -15.51 11.08 13.23
C GLY A 447 -15.57 11.17 14.76
N ILE A 448 -16.30 10.24 15.40
CA ILE A 448 -16.41 10.17 16.85
C ILE A 448 -15.08 9.72 17.47
N CYS A 449 -14.44 8.67 16.96
CA CYS A 449 -13.12 8.20 17.42
C CYS A 449 -12.07 9.31 17.40
N VAL A 450 -12.08 10.14 16.36
CA VAL A 450 -11.17 11.28 16.24
C VAL A 450 -11.53 12.39 17.24
N ARG A 451 -12.80 12.78 17.35
CA ARG A 451 -13.21 13.92 18.20
C ARG A 451 -13.23 13.60 19.68
N GLU A 452 -13.74 12.44 20.07
CA GLU A 452 -13.90 12.03 21.46
C GLU A 452 -12.61 11.44 22.03
N ALA A 453 -12.02 10.48 21.32
CA ALA A 453 -10.84 9.75 21.81
C ALA A 453 -9.49 10.31 21.30
N GLY A 454 -9.52 11.30 20.40
CA GLY A 454 -8.30 11.90 19.85
C GLY A 454 -7.50 10.98 18.92
N LYS A 455 -8.14 9.95 18.36
CA LYS A 455 -7.48 8.98 17.47
C LYS A 455 -7.06 9.63 16.15
N SER A 456 -5.99 9.10 15.54
CA SER A 456 -5.65 9.43 14.16
C SER A 456 -6.66 8.81 13.19
N LEU A 457 -6.72 9.28 11.93
CA LEU A 457 -7.62 8.70 10.93
C LEU A 457 -7.34 7.20 10.68
N PRO A 458 -6.07 6.75 10.51
CA PRO A 458 -5.77 5.32 10.44
C PRO A 458 -6.25 4.53 11.66
N ASP A 459 -5.98 5.02 12.88
CA ASP A 459 -6.40 4.34 14.11
C ASP A 459 -7.93 4.28 14.23
N ALA A 460 -8.63 5.29 13.74
CA ALA A 460 -10.10 5.33 13.72
C ALA A 460 -10.68 4.31 12.72
N VAL A 461 -10.03 4.09 11.56
CA VAL A 461 -10.39 3.01 10.64
C VAL A 461 -10.19 1.66 11.32
N ASP A 462 -9.02 1.45 11.92
CA ASP A 462 -8.67 0.17 12.55
C ASP A 462 -9.56 -0.14 13.77
N GLU A 463 -9.97 0.87 14.54
CA GLU A 463 -10.94 0.70 15.63
C GLU A 463 -12.28 0.15 15.15
N VAL A 464 -12.85 0.76 14.10
CA VAL A 464 -14.15 0.33 13.56
C VAL A 464 -14.03 -1.08 12.97
N ARG A 465 -12.91 -1.35 12.28
CA ARG A 465 -12.62 -2.68 11.70
C ARG A 465 -12.45 -3.76 12.75
N GLU A 466 -11.79 -3.44 13.87
CA GLU A 466 -11.65 -4.37 14.97
C GLU A 466 -13.03 -4.71 15.56
N ALA A 467 -13.86 -3.70 15.81
CA ALA A 467 -15.22 -3.91 16.32
C ALA A 467 -16.08 -4.74 15.35
N GLU A 468 -16.02 -4.44 14.06
CA GLU A 468 -16.72 -5.19 13.00
C GLU A 468 -16.26 -6.65 12.99
N GLY A 469 -14.93 -6.87 12.92
CA GLY A 469 -14.35 -8.20 12.89
C GLY A 469 -14.66 -9.02 14.16
N GLN A 470 -14.68 -8.39 15.34
CA GLN A 470 -15.09 -9.05 16.57
C GLN A 470 -16.57 -9.48 16.54
N ALA A 471 -17.46 -8.61 16.02
CA ALA A 471 -18.88 -8.94 15.84
C ALA A 471 -19.06 -10.12 14.86
N GLU A 472 -18.37 -10.11 13.72
CA GLU A 472 -18.38 -11.23 12.77
C GLU A 472 -17.89 -12.54 13.40
N MET A 473 -16.70 -12.54 14.03
CA MET A 473 -16.14 -13.73 14.68
C MET A 473 -17.05 -14.26 15.80
N GLY A 474 -17.65 -13.37 16.57
CA GLY A 474 -18.64 -13.72 17.58
C GLY A 474 -19.86 -14.40 16.95
N GLY A 475 -20.37 -13.84 15.84
CA GLY A 475 -21.48 -14.41 15.07
C GLY A 475 -21.20 -15.83 14.61
N GLN A 476 -20.00 -16.08 14.10
CA GLN A 476 -19.57 -17.39 13.63
C GLN A 476 -19.42 -18.42 14.73
N CYS A 477 -18.81 -18.04 15.85
CA CYS A 477 -18.74 -18.89 17.03
C CYS A 477 -20.13 -19.37 17.47
N ARG A 478 -21.14 -18.48 17.43
CA ARG A 478 -22.53 -18.88 17.77
C ARG A 478 -23.18 -19.76 16.71
N ALA A 479 -22.85 -19.60 15.44
CA ALA A 479 -23.30 -20.51 14.39
C ALA A 479 -22.67 -21.92 14.52
N VAL A 480 -21.39 -22.01 14.89
CA VAL A 480 -20.72 -23.30 15.17
C VAL A 480 -21.37 -24.00 16.38
N VAL A 481 -21.67 -23.26 17.44
CA VAL A 481 -22.43 -23.79 18.60
C VAL A 481 -23.82 -24.28 18.19
N ALA A 482 -24.51 -23.59 17.27
CA ALA A 482 -25.78 -24.10 16.75
C ALA A 482 -25.63 -25.43 16.02
N ARG A 483 -24.59 -25.54 15.16
CA ARG A 483 -24.31 -26.78 14.41
C ARG A 483 -23.93 -27.94 15.32
N SER A 484 -23.19 -27.70 16.41
CA SER A 484 -22.90 -28.74 17.40
C SER A 484 -24.09 -29.10 18.29
N GLN A 485 -25.09 -28.23 18.38
CA GLN A 485 -26.38 -28.49 19.05
C GLN A 485 -27.41 -29.13 18.12
N GLN A 486 -27.13 -29.30 16.82
CA GLN A 486 -27.93 -30.09 15.90
C GLN A 486 -27.46 -31.57 15.90
N PRO A 487 -28.29 -32.52 16.34
CA PRO A 487 -27.92 -33.93 16.41
C PRO A 487 -28.06 -34.58 15.02
N ASP A 488 -27.16 -34.25 14.09
CA ASP A 488 -27.03 -34.96 12.80
C ASP A 488 -25.79 -35.86 12.75
N VAL A 489 -25.54 -36.56 13.87
CA VAL A 489 -24.89 -37.87 13.82
C VAL A 489 -26.00 -38.89 13.93
N GLY A 490 -26.34 -39.51 12.81
CA GLY A 490 -27.48 -40.40 12.68
C GLY A 490 -27.60 -41.42 13.82
N ARG A 491 -28.86 -41.75 14.14
CA ARG A 491 -29.35 -42.75 15.09
C ARG A 491 -28.72 -44.17 15.03
N ARG A 492 -27.62 -44.41 14.31
CA ARG A 492 -26.97 -45.72 14.16
C ARG A 492 -25.81 -46.01 15.11
N LEU A 493 -25.37 -45.06 15.94
CA LEU A 493 -24.28 -45.28 16.91
C LEU A 493 -24.68 -45.15 18.40
N ALA A 494 -25.95 -44.88 18.69
CA ALA A 494 -26.45 -44.76 20.07
C ALA A 494 -26.68 -46.11 20.80
N GLY A 495 -26.38 -47.24 20.15
CA GLY A 495 -26.65 -48.58 20.72
C GLY A 495 -25.44 -49.30 21.34
N ARG A 496 -24.21 -48.77 21.24
CA ARG A 496 -23.01 -49.55 21.61
C ARG A 496 -21.97 -48.89 22.50
N LEU A 497 -22.14 -47.62 22.86
CA LEU A 497 -21.24 -46.97 23.79
C LEU A 497 -22.08 -46.27 24.84
N GLY A 498 -22.18 -46.90 26.01
CA GLY A 498 -22.81 -46.33 27.21
C GLY A 498 -22.00 -45.15 27.71
N HIS A 499 -22.12 -44.01 27.02
CA HIS A 499 -21.56 -42.75 27.46
C HIS A 499 -22.66 -41.77 27.87
N ASP A 500 -22.40 -41.25 29.07
CA ASP A 500 -23.21 -40.37 29.87
C ASP A 500 -23.73 -39.15 29.08
N SER A 501 -25.03 -38.89 29.18
CA SER A 501 -25.74 -37.81 28.48
C SER A 501 -25.57 -36.46 29.18
N GLY A 502 -24.38 -36.18 29.72
CA GLY A 502 -24.13 -35.13 30.70
C GLY A 502 -22.92 -34.25 30.38
N ALA A 503 -22.90 -33.59 29.22
CA ALA A 503 -21.94 -32.51 28.96
C ALA A 503 -22.61 -31.37 28.17
N PHE A 504 -23.63 -30.76 28.78
CA PHE A 504 -24.13 -29.46 28.36
C PHE A 504 -23.11 -28.38 28.76
N MET A 505 -22.34 -27.86 27.80
CA MET A 505 -21.66 -26.58 27.97
C MET A 505 -22.69 -25.44 27.92
N VAL A 506 -23.28 -25.12 29.07
CA VAL A 506 -23.88 -23.81 29.31
C VAL A 506 -22.80 -22.94 29.97
N GLN A 507 -21.96 -22.29 29.16
CA GLN A 507 -21.16 -21.18 29.67
C GLN A 507 -22.08 -19.98 29.90
N ARG A 508 -22.34 -19.69 31.18
CA ARG A 508 -22.80 -18.37 31.63
C ARG A 508 -21.68 -17.37 31.33
N GLN A 509 -21.80 -16.61 30.25
CA GLN A 509 -21.01 -15.39 30.07
C GLN A 509 -21.79 -14.20 30.65
N ARG A 510 -21.50 -13.84 31.90
CA ARG A 510 -21.59 -12.44 32.33
C ARG A 510 -20.23 -11.84 31.99
N VAL A 511 -20.18 -11.04 30.93
CA VAL A 511 -19.01 -10.22 30.63
C VAL A 511 -19.33 -8.84 31.17
N VAL A 512 -18.67 -8.46 32.25
CA VAL A 512 -18.42 -7.06 32.59
C VAL A 512 -16.95 -6.87 32.24
N GLN A 513 -16.67 -6.30 31.07
CA GLN A 513 -15.36 -5.74 30.78
C GLN A 513 -15.49 -4.21 30.77
N PRO A 514 -14.64 -3.49 31.51
CA PRO A 514 -14.48 -2.06 31.34
C PRO A 514 -13.65 -1.79 30.08
N GLY A 515 -14.17 -0.94 29.20
CA GLY A 515 -13.44 -0.37 28.06
C GLY A 515 -13.90 -0.90 26.71
N ASP A 516 -15.05 -0.40 26.24
CA ASP A 516 -15.43 -0.36 24.81
C ASP A 516 -16.38 0.83 24.64
N GLU A 517 -15.82 2.05 24.63
CA GLU A 517 -16.59 3.30 24.47
C GLU A 517 -17.36 3.31 23.13
N VAL A 518 -16.79 2.68 22.09
CA VAL A 518 -17.40 2.57 20.75
C VAL A 518 -18.65 1.70 20.74
N ALA A 519 -18.69 0.59 21.49
CA ALA A 519 -19.87 -0.28 21.56
C ALA A 519 -21.10 0.43 22.15
N HIS A 520 -20.89 1.37 23.07
CA HIS A 520 -21.95 2.19 23.65
C HIS A 520 -22.53 3.18 22.63
N LEU A 521 -21.66 3.84 21.85
CA LEU A 521 -22.02 4.80 20.81
C LEU A 521 -22.73 4.15 19.62
N VAL A 522 -22.35 2.91 19.29
CA VAL A 522 -23.03 2.09 18.27
C VAL A 522 -24.46 1.75 18.70
N GLY A 523 -24.69 1.48 19.98
CA GLY A 523 -26.05 1.31 20.52
C GLY A 523 -26.92 2.57 20.35
N ILE A 524 -26.33 3.74 20.57
CA ILE A 524 -26.98 5.05 20.40
C ILE A 524 -27.30 5.32 18.91
N LEU A 525 -26.34 5.05 18.01
CA LEU A 525 -26.47 5.29 16.57
C LEU A 525 -27.49 4.38 15.88
N LEU A 526 -27.64 3.15 16.37
CA LEU A 526 -28.51 2.14 15.73
C LEU A 526 -29.93 2.08 16.32
N GLY A 527 -30.26 2.95 17.28
CA GLY A 527 -31.57 2.93 17.96
C GLY A 527 -31.84 1.63 18.72
N ILE A 528 -30.79 0.86 19.03
CA ILE A 528 -30.88 -0.38 19.79
C ILE A 528 -30.75 0.02 21.26
N ALA A 529 -31.80 -0.23 22.05
CA ALA A 529 -31.78 0.06 23.49
C ALA A 529 -30.50 -0.52 24.13
N PRO A 530 -29.68 0.30 24.81
CA PRO A 530 -28.38 -0.14 25.29
C PRO A 530 -28.58 -1.29 26.27
N VAL A 531 -27.96 -2.43 25.98
CA VAL A 531 -27.70 -3.43 27.02
C VAL A 531 -26.66 -2.78 27.92
N GLY A 532 -27.09 -2.31 29.09
CA GLY A 532 -26.28 -1.50 29.99
C GLY A 532 -24.94 -2.15 30.31
N LEU A 533 -23.88 -1.64 29.69
CA LEU A 533 -22.50 -1.83 30.14
C LEU A 533 -22.27 -0.74 31.19
N ALA A 534 -22.22 -1.16 32.46
CA ALA A 534 -21.87 -0.27 33.55
C ALA A 534 -20.39 0.10 33.45
N VAL A 535 -20.09 1.39 33.28
CA VAL A 535 -18.74 1.94 33.41
C VAL A 535 -18.59 2.46 34.83
N GLY A 536 -17.79 1.77 35.65
CA GLY A 536 -17.30 2.33 36.90
C GLY A 536 -16.08 3.20 36.61
N GLN A 537 -16.12 4.48 37.02
CA GLN A 537 -14.95 5.34 37.01
C GLN A 537 -13.96 4.88 38.09
N ASP A 538 -12.72 4.61 37.69
CA ASP A 538 -11.61 4.55 38.62
C ASP A 538 -11.14 5.99 38.92
N ALA A 539 -10.95 6.32 40.19
CA ALA A 539 -10.67 7.68 40.67
C ALA A 539 -9.22 8.17 40.40
N HIS A 540 -8.49 7.51 39.50
CA HIS A 540 -7.16 7.89 39.10
C HIS A 540 -7.18 8.37 37.65
N ARG A 541 -6.84 9.65 37.45
CA ARG A 541 -6.55 10.27 36.15
C ARG A 541 -5.34 9.60 35.49
N VAL A 542 -5.48 8.36 35.07
CA VAL A 542 -4.52 7.69 34.21
C VAL A 542 -4.99 7.95 32.80
N LEU A 543 -4.22 8.75 32.05
CA LEU A 543 -4.27 8.74 30.60
C LEU A 543 -4.20 7.27 30.17
N VAL A 544 -5.30 6.72 29.66
CA VAL A 544 -5.25 5.42 29.00
C VAL A 544 -4.41 5.66 27.76
N ALA A 545 -3.15 5.25 27.82
CA ALA A 545 -2.28 5.25 26.66
C ALA A 545 -3.02 4.47 25.56
N ALA A 546 -3.03 5.03 24.34
CA ALA A 546 -3.41 4.27 23.16
C ALA A 546 -2.71 2.91 23.24
N ARG A 547 -3.47 1.82 23.19
CA ARG A 547 -2.87 0.52 22.94
C ARG A 547 -2.25 0.64 21.55
N GLY A 548 -0.95 0.90 21.53
CA GLY A 548 -0.16 0.76 20.31
C GLY A 548 -0.40 -0.63 19.77
N THR A 549 -0.37 -0.74 18.44
CA THR A 549 -0.28 -2.01 17.73
C THR A 549 0.62 -2.96 18.52
N THR A 550 0.12 -4.14 18.87
CA THR A 550 0.95 -5.22 19.38
C THR A 550 1.87 -5.67 18.25
N ASP A 551 2.91 -4.89 17.97
CA ASP A 551 4.16 -5.46 17.53
C ASP A 551 4.60 -6.36 18.68
N ALA A 552 4.84 -7.62 18.34
CA ALA A 552 5.38 -8.58 19.27
C ALA A 552 6.67 -7.98 19.87
N ASP A 553 6.67 -7.77 21.19
CA ASP A 553 7.88 -7.54 21.96
C ASP A 553 8.83 -8.72 21.69
N VAL A 554 9.83 -8.46 20.85
CA VAL A 554 10.98 -9.36 20.67
C VAL A 554 11.81 -9.22 21.92
N ASP A 555 11.62 -10.18 22.83
CA ASP A 555 12.34 -10.25 24.09
C ASP A 555 13.85 -10.19 23.86
N ALA A 556 14.50 -9.36 24.69
CA ALA A 556 15.91 -9.04 24.68
C ALA A 556 16.73 -10.21 25.24
N ALA A 557 16.79 -11.31 24.50
CA ALA A 557 17.75 -12.39 24.70
C ALA A 557 18.09 -13.07 23.35
N GLY A 558 18.74 -12.30 22.47
CA GLY A 558 19.26 -12.77 21.19
C GLY A 558 20.38 -13.81 21.31
N LYS A 559 20.02 -15.07 21.61
CA LYS A 559 20.98 -16.20 21.56
C LYS A 559 20.41 -17.56 21.13
N LYS A 560 19.14 -17.68 20.71
CA LYS A 560 18.56 -18.97 20.29
C LYS A 560 18.10 -19.08 18.84
N SER A 561 18.09 -18.00 18.06
CA SER A 561 17.64 -18.00 16.66
C SER A 561 18.74 -18.36 15.64
N LEU A 562 19.97 -18.62 16.08
CA LEU A 562 21.10 -18.94 15.19
C LEU A 562 21.39 -20.45 15.02
N GLN A 563 20.74 -21.34 15.77
CA GLN A 563 21.01 -22.79 15.68
C GLN A 563 20.17 -23.56 14.64
N HIS A 564 19.15 -22.93 14.03
CA HIS A 564 18.36 -23.57 12.96
C HIS A 564 18.81 -23.22 11.54
N ALA A 565 19.73 -22.26 11.37
CA ALA A 565 20.27 -21.88 10.06
C ALA A 565 21.41 -22.79 9.58
N GLU A 566 22.05 -23.56 10.46
CA GLU A 566 23.16 -24.47 10.08
C GLU A 566 22.70 -25.84 9.54
N VAL A 567 21.43 -26.21 9.70
CA VAL A 567 20.90 -27.52 9.27
C VAL A 567 20.32 -27.52 7.86
N LEU A 568 20.08 -26.34 7.26
CA LEU A 568 19.56 -26.22 5.88
C LEU A 568 20.66 -25.97 4.83
N GLY A 569 21.94 -26.04 5.20
CA GLY A 569 23.08 -25.87 4.30
C GLY A 569 23.55 -27.13 3.56
N HIS A 570 22.83 -28.26 3.66
CA HIS A 570 23.23 -29.54 3.06
C HIS A 570 22.10 -30.31 2.37
N LEU A 571 21.14 -29.61 1.74
CA LEU A 571 20.24 -30.21 0.75
C LEU A 571 20.24 -29.41 -0.55
#